data_AF-A0A6V8F0D4-F1
#
_entry.id   AF-A0A6V8F0D4-F1
#
_cell.length_a   1.000
_cell.length_b   1.000
_cell.length_c   1.000
_cell.angle_alpha   90.00
_cell.angle_beta   90.00
_cell.angle_gamma   90.00
#
_symmetry.space_group_name_H-M   'P 1'
#
loop_
_entity.id
_entity.type
_entity.pdbx_description
1 polymer ?
#
loop_
_entity_poly.entity_id
_entity_poly.type
_entity_poly.pdbx_seq_one_letter_code
_entity_poly.pdbx_strand_id
1 'polypeptide(L)'
;MGVGYVDPQSDWAYQYLQNVQNSQGQTNDNSITYSGVFTGTDVTWRYGNTGMKEEITMSNATKTVLQNHPPSQYGLNDASSYLVFITKLDYQNLNLYNGSGLLDGNVTISDTGVDFKDALGQFKCALPLGEAYELNNDLVRQKLTYRIVHLKGNTYLLSGLKVSDLNEMTFPVVIDPTLTVYSTSSDGYIYKSGSVYSTVQSASSGTVNSSGTYITIGQKKDVGPTYYVYRGFVFFNTSALPSNAYLDNATLSLYKKDDYSTTDFDITIQNGQPTYPHNPMQTGDYFRNYYSGNGGTLGTSRFTSGYNAITMSNLNWINKTGITKLCLRSSRDISGTAPTGNEYVNAFSNEFGGIGCQPKLVINYRNQSKIKNTGSTNIKGYLLIQIQFYNTSQAKWVLDDDTVNESTPRIISASGSGSGSQLGLDTIFNGLLRASDLTHGTGTYRVYAAFRDSEGNILKTNSGAELKTWWQFSKT
;
A
#
# COMPACT_ATOMS: atom_id res chain seq x y z
N MET A 1 1.84 21.53 15.41
CA MET A 1 1.58 20.08 15.54
C MET A 1 1.91 19.67 16.95
N GLY A 2 1.25 18.65 17.47
CA GLY A 2 1.43 18.19 18.85
C GLY A 2 0.92 16.76 19.02
N VAL A 3 1.18 16.17 20.18
CA VAL A 3 0.65 14.87 20.56
C VAL A 3 -0.10 14.99 21.88
N GLY A 4 -1.23 14.29 22.00
CA GLY A 4 -2.07 14.36 23.19
C GLY A 4 -3.04 13.20 23.31
N TYR A 5 -3.74 13.17 24.43
CA TYR A 5 -4.88 12.28 24.65
C TYR A 5 -6.18 13.00 24.34
N VAL A 6 -7.15 12.26 23.80
CA VAL A 6 -8.55 12.68 23.67
C VAL A 6 -9.45 11.53 24.11
N ASP A 7 -10.43 11.83 24.95
CA ASP A 7 -11.37 10.85 25.48
C ASP A 7 -12.81 11.13 25.02
N PRO A 8 -13.33 10.34 24.06
CA PRO A 8 -14.70 10.49 23.56
C PRO A 8 -15.78 10.28 24.63
N GLN A 9 -15.49 9.53 25.70
CA GLN A 9 -16.48 9.23 26.75
C GLN A 9 -16.51 10.32 27.84
N SER A 10 -15.49 11.17 27.89
CA SER A 10 -15.38 12.29 28.82
C SER A 10 -15.69 13.62 28.11
N ASP A 11 -16.75 13.67 27.31
CA ASP A 11 -17.15 14.83 26.50
C ASP A 11 -15.99 15.40 25.64
N TRP A 12 -15.21 14.51 25.04
CA TRP A 12 -14.03 14.87 24.24
C TRP A 12 -12.98 15.67 25.01
N ALA A 13 -12.91 15.50 26.34
CA ALA A 13 -11.83 16.02 27.15
C ALA A 13 -10.48 15.57 26.58
N TYR A 14 -9.48 16.45 26.71
CA TYR A 14 -8.17 16.24 26.14
C TYR A 14 -7.06 16.61 27.11
N GLN A 15 -5.93 15.93 26.96
CA GLN A 15 -4.69 16.30 27.61
C GLN A 15 -3.62 16.49 26.55
N TYR A 16 -2.99 17.65 26.53
CA TYR A 16 -1.83 17.89 25.70
C TYR A 16 -0.59 17.30 26.37
N LEU A 17 0.16 16.45 25.68
CA LEU A 17 1.34 15.78 26.24
C LEU A 17 2.63 16.51 25.86
N GLN A 18 2.80 16.78 24.57
CA GLN A 18 4.06 17.31 24.09
C GLN A 18 3.88 18.21 22.87
N ASN A 19 4.64 19.31 22.86
CA ASN A 19 4.93 20.05 21.64
C ASN A 19 5.84 19.23 20.73
N VAL A 20 5.67 19.43 19.43
CA VAL A 20 6.65 19.00 18.43
C VAL A 20 8.05 19.45 18.88
N GLN A 21 8.98 18.51 18.98
CA GLN A 21 10.37 18.82 19.30
C GLN A 21 11.09 19.33 18.05
N ASN A 22 12.10 20.18 18.25
CA ASN A 22 12.96 20.59 17.16
C ASN A 22 13.74 19.38 16.66
N SER A 23 13.40 18.90 15.47
CA SER A 23 14.13 17.87 14.76
C SER A 23 14.69 18.46 13.47
N GLN A 24 15.95 18.17 13.18
CA GLN A 24 16.50 18.39 11.85
C GLN A 24 16.15 17.18 10.97
N GLY A 25 15.51 17.45 9.83
CA GLY A 25 15.18 16.40 8.87
C GLY A 25 16.44 15.79 8.28
N GLN A 26 16.60 14.49 8.42
CA GLN A 26 17.64 13.71 7.77
C GLN A 26 17.13 13.24 6.43
N THR A 27 17.71 13.77 5.35
CA THR A 27 17.37 13.36 3.99
C THR A 27 18.07 12.05 3.63
N ASN A 28 17.34 11.12 3.02
CA ASN A 28 17.88 9.91 2.44
C ASN A 28 17.14 9.60 1.13
N ASP A 29 17.83 9.77 0.00
CA ASP A 29 17.33 9.65 -1.37
C ASP A 29 15.99 10.38 -1.61
N ASN A 30 14.90 9.67 -1.34
CA ASN A 30 13.53 10.06 -1.58
C ASN A 30 12.74 10.19 -0.26
N SER A 31 13.41 10.43 0.85
CA SER A 31 12.79 10.55 2.17
C SER A 31 13.46 11.59 3.05
N ILE A 32 12.71 12.10 4.02
CA ILE A 32 13.15 13.00 5.07
C ILE A 32 12.63 12.43 6.38
N THR A 33 13.53 11.95 7.24
CA THR A 33 13.18 11.49 8.59
C THR A 33 13.45 12.60 9.59
N TYR A 34 12.42 12.97 10.34
CA TYR A 34 12.53 13.81 11.51
C TYR A 34 12.49 12.87 12.72
N SER A 35 13.64 12.68 13.37
CA SER A 35 13.73 11.79 14.53
C SER A 35 13.38 12.49 15.82
N GLY A 36 12.69 11.79 16.71
CA GLY A 36 12.34 12.31 18.03
C GLY A 36 11.43 13.56 17.97
N VAL A 37 10.59 13.66 16.94
CA VAL A 37 9.57 14.73 16.79
C VAL A 37 8.65 14.76 18.01
N PHE A 38 8.41 13.59 18.60
CA PHE A 38 7.95 13.41 19.96
C PHE A 38 8.86 12.39 20.65
N THR A 39 8.79 12.28 21.97
CA THR A 39 9.65 11.35 22.73
C THR A 39 9.48 9.92 22.21
N GLY A 40 10.55 9.39 21.62
CA GLY A 40 10.58 8.05 21.02
C GLY A 40 9.86 7.91 19.68
N THR A 41 9.35 9.00 19.10
CA THR A 41 8.55 8.99 17.88
C THR A 41 9.24 9.72 16.73
N ASP A 42 9.42 9.00 15.63
CA ASP A 42 9.99 9.53 14.39
C ASP A 42 8.87 9.76 13.37
N VAL A 43 9.00 10.84 12.59
CA VAL A 43 8.13 11.12 11.44
C VAL A 43 8.98 11.07 10.18
N THR A 44 8.68 10.13 9.29
CA THR A 44 9.36 9.98 8.01
C THR A 44 8.43 10.40 6.88
N TRP A 45 8.84 11.42 6.16
CA TRP A 45 8.21 11.81 4.90
C TRP A 45 8.94 11.13 3.75
N ARG A 46 8.23 10.46 2.85
CA ARG A 46 8.80 9.83 1.65
C ARG A 46 8.19 10.52 0.44
N TYR A 47 9.00 11.13 -0.41
CA TYR A 47 8.54 11.86 -1.60
C TYR A 47 8.96 11.13 -2.87
N GLY A 48 8.08 11.12 -3.88
CA GLY A 48 8.34 10.56 -5.20
C GLY A 48 7.75 11.44 -6.29
N ASN A 49 7.83 10.98 -7.55
CA ASN A 49 7.37 11.75 -8.72
C ASN A 49 5.88 12.13 -8.72
N THR A 50 5.10 11.63 -7.76
CA THR A 50 3.63 11.69 -7.74
C THR A 50 3.04 11.98 -6.36
N GLY A 51 3.86 12.20 -5.33
CA GLY A 51 3.33 12.52 -4.01
C GLY A 51 4.32 12.41 -2.85
N MET A 52 3.80 12.67 -1.66
CA MET A 52 4.51 12.64 -0.39
C MET A 52 3.71 11.73 0.57
N LYS A 53 4.40 10.78 1.21
CA LYS A 53 3.85 9.82 2.18
C LYS A 53 4.39 10.14 3.56
N GLU A 54 3.53 10.17 4.57
CA GLU A 54 3.93 10.23 5.98
C GLU A 54 3.94 8.83 6.60
N GLU A 55 4.94 8.55 7.43
CA GLU A 55 5.09 7.33 8.22
C GLU A 55 5.49 7.76 9.63
N ILE A 56 4.79 7.29 10.67
CA ILE A 56 5.10 7.62 12.07
C ILE A 56 5.55 6.34 12.76
N THR A 57 6.77 6.33 13.29
CA THR A 57 7.32 5.17 14.01
C THR A 57 7.45 5.51 15.49
N MET A 58 6.73 4.78 16.34
CA MET A 58 6.79 4.90 17.78
C MET A 58 7.67 3.77 18.34
N SER A 59 8.75 4.13 19.04
CA SER A 59 9.72 3.19 19.60
C SER A 59 9.37 2.74 21.02
N ASN A 60 10.17 1.84 21.60
CA ASN A 60 10.04 1.45 23.01
C ASN A 60 10.09 2.64 23.98
N ALA A 61 10.76 3.74 23.62
CA ALA A 61 10.74 4.95 24.43
C ALA A 61 9.34 5.59 24.49
N THR A 62 8.58 5.56 23.40
CA THR A 62 7.17 5.98 23.38
C THR A 62 6.33 5.08 24.28
N LYS A 63 6.54 3.76 24.23
CA LYS A 63 5.84 2.82 25.12
C LYS A 63 6.06 3.16 26.59
N THR A 64 7.30 3.44 26.99
CA THR A 64 7.63 3.85 28.36
C THR A 64 6.94 5.16 28.75
N VAL A 65 6.86 6.14 27.84
CA VAL A 65 6.13 7.40 28.10
C VAL A 65 4.65 7.14 28.34
N LEU A 66 4.01 6.31 27.51
CA LEU A 66 2.58 5.98 27.66
C LEU A 66 2.30 5.26 29.00
N GLN A 67 3.21 4.38 29.42
CA GLN A 67 3.10 3.66 30.69
C GLN A 67 3.30 4.57 31.92
N ASN A 68 4.22 5.53 31.83
CA ASN A 68 4.51 6.46 32.93
C ASN A 68 3.52 7.63 33.00
N HIS A 69 2.83 7.91 31.89
CA HIS A 69 1.87 9.00 31.76
C HIS A 69 0.55 8.50 31.17
N PRO A 70 -0.16 7.59 31.87
CA PRO A 70 -1.43 7.06 31.37
C PRO A 70 -2.52 8.17 31.38
N PRO A 71 -3.54 8.08 30.51
CA PRO A 71 -4.67 9.00 30.50
C PRO A 71 -5.30 9.26 31.88
N SER A 72 -5.39 8.24 32.72
CA SER A 72 -5.91 8.32 34.10
C SER A 72 -5.14 9.28 35.01
N GLN A 73 -3.85 9.52 34.76
CA GLN A 73 -3.09 10.53 35.50
C GLN A 73 -3.64 11.95 35.29
N TYR A 74 -4.35 12.17 34.18
CA TYR A 74 -4.91 13.45 33.78
C TYR A 74 -6.45 13.51 33.92
N GLY A 75 -7.04 12.54 34.62
CA GLY A 75 -8.49 12.45 34.80
C GLY A 75 -9.26 11.96 33.56
N LEU A 76 -8.57 11.32 32.60
CA LEU A 76 -9.18 10.69 31.43
C LEU A 76 -9.28 9.17 31.62
N ASN A 77 -10.05 8.47 30.80
CA ASN A 77 -10.23 7.02 30.92
C ASN A 77 -9.22 6.24 30.05
N ASP A 78 -8.45 5.34 30.65
CA ASP A 78 -7.40 4.56 29.96
C ASP A 78 -7.93 3.63 28.86
N ALA A 79 -9.19 3.18 28.95
CA ALA A 79 -9.81 2.25 28.01
C ALA A 79 -10.47 2.96 26.81
N SER A 80 -10.97 4.19 26.99
CA SER A 80 -11.63 4.96 25.93
C SER A 80 -10.78 6.06 25.32
N SER A 81 -9.68 6.47 25.98
CA SER A 81 -8.80 7.52 25.48
C SER A 81 -8.00 7.07 24.27
N TYR A 82 -7.79 8.01 23.36
CA TYR A 82 -6.96 7.87 22.17
C TYR A 82 -5.69 8.68 22.31
N LEU A 83 -4.55 8.11 21.92
CA LEU A 83 -3.34 8.88 21.63
C LEU A 83 -3.48 9.44 20.21
N VAL A 84 -3.44 10.76 20.07
CA VAL A 84 -3.65 11.45 18.79
C VAL A 84 -2.47 12.34 18.41
N PHE A 85 -2.09 12.29 17.14
CA PHE A 85 -1.23 13.26 16.47
C PHE A 85 -2.08 14.37 15.88
N ILE A 86 -1.73 15.61 16.19
CA ILE A 86 -2.51 16.79 15.86
C ILE A 86 -1.87 17.52 14.68
N THR A 87 -2.54 17.47 13.54
CA THR A 87 -2.13 18.12 12.29
C THR A 87 -3.12 19.23 11.94
N LYS A 88 -2.63 20.45 11.71
CA LYS A 88 -3.48 21.53 11.19
C LYS A 88 -3.71 21.26 9.70
N LEU A 89 -4.97 21.21 9.28
CA LEU A 89 -5.32 21.06 7.88
C LEU A 89 -5.49 22.44 7.24
N ASP A 90 -4.83 22.66 6.12
CA ASP A 90 -5.05 23.79 5.22
C ASP A 90 -5.37 23.25 3.83
N TYR A 91 -6.66 23.21 3.50
CA TYR A 91 -7.19 22.60 2.27
C TYR A 91 -7.91 23.61 1.38
N GLN A 92 -7.57 24.90 1.48
CA GLN A 92 -7.95 26.01 0.59
C GLN A 92 -9.16 25.79 -0.34
N ASN A 93 -10.34 26.25 0.07
CA ASN A 93 -11.59 26.20 -0.72
C ASN A 93 -12.06 24.79 -1.13
N LEU A 94 -11.54 23.74 -0.51
CA LEU A 94 -12.08 22.38 -0.64
C LEU A 94 -13.09 22.09 0.47
N ASN A 95 -13.92 21.08 0.23
CA ASN A 95 -14.92 20.55 1.14
C ASN A 95 -14.55 19.10 1.49
N LEU A 96 -14.76 18.71 2.74
CA LEU A 96 -14.45 17.37 3.24
C LEU A 96 -15.68 16.47 3.06
N TYR A 97 -15.48 15.25 2.56
CA TYR A 97 -16.54 14.27 2.34
C TYR A 97 -16.13 12.91 2.90
N ASN A 98 -17.09 12.08 3.29
CA ASN A 98 -16.88 10.65 3.54
C ASN A 98 -17.94 9.80 2.81
N GLY A 99 -17.97 8.49 3.13
CA GLY A 99 -19.00 7.53 2.73
C GLY A 99 -20.46 7.98 2.84
N SER A 100 -20.74 8.97 3.68
CA SER A 100 -22.09 9.45 4.01
C SER A 100 -22.40 10.85 3.46
N GLY A 101 -21.44 11.52 2.80
CA GLY A 101 -21.65 12.85 2.21
C GLY A 101 -20.70 13.91 2.75
N LEU A 102 -21.14 15.18 2.68
CA LEU A 102 -20.38 16.34 3.15
C LEU A 102 -20.19 16.26 4.68
N LEU A 103 -18.96 16.49 5.13
CA LEU A 103 -18.63 16.58 6.54
C LEU A 103 -18.71 18.04 6.98
N ASP A 104 -19.63 18.33 7.89
CA ASP A 104 -19.78 19.64 8.53
C ASP A 104 -19.59 19.51 10.05
N GLY A 105 -18.96 20.49 10.66
CA GLY A 105 -18.64 20.50 12.09
C GLY A 105 -17.59 19.46 12.52
N ASN A 106 -17.52 19.21 13.83
CA ASN A 106 -16.56 18.26 14.39
C ASN A 106 -17.02 16.83 14.16
N VAL A 107 -16.22 16.03 13.44
CA VAL A 107 -16.60 14.69 13.02
C VAL A 107 -15.53 13.65 13.36
N THR A 108 -15.97 12.45 13.71
CA THR A 108 -15.09 11.28 13.92
C THR A 108 -15.30 10.29 12.78
N ILE A 109 -14.20 9.72 12.30
CA ILE A 109 -14.11 8.92 11.08
C ILE A 109 -13.28 7.67 11.41
N SER A 110 -13.87 6.50 11.20
CA SER A 110 -13.29 5.21 11.61
C SER A 110 -13.42 4.10 10.57
N ASP A 111 -13.90 4.41 9.36
CA ASP A 111 -14.30 3.43 8.36
C ASP A 111 -13.73 3.67 6.96
N THR A 112 -13.94 4.85 6.35
CA THR A 112 -13.69 5.05 4.90
C THR A 112 -12.68 6.15 4.55
N GLY A 113 -12.09 6.83 5.54
CA GLY A 113 -11.22 8.00 5.30
C GLY A 113 -12.02 9.22 4.82
N VAL A 114 -11.32 10.20 4.24
CA VAL A 114 -11.89 11.50 3.85
C VAL A 114 -11.51 11.88 2.44
N ASP A 115 -12.46 12.35 1.65
CA ASP A 115 -12.24 12.95 0.34
C ASP A 115 -12.25 14.48 0.46
N PHE A 116 -11.37 15.15 -0.28
CA PHE A 116 -11.38 16.59 -0.49
C PHE A 116 -11.93 16.86 -1.89
N LYS A 117 -13.03 17.62 -1.95
CA LYS A 117 -13.73 17.96 -3.18
C LYS A 117 -13.83 19.48 -3.34
N ASP A 118 -13.85 19.97 -4.58
CA ASP A 118 -14.07 21.40 -4.81
C ASP A 118 -15.54 21.81 -4.58
N ALA A 119 -15.85 23.10 -4.79
CA ALA A 119 -17.20 23.64 -4.65
C ALA A 119 -18.23 23.03 -5.62
N LEU A 120 -17.77 22.38 -6.70
CA LEU A 120 -18.63 21.68 -7.66
C LEU A 120 -18.78 20.18 -7.32
N GLY A 121 -18.19 19.71 -6.22
CA GLY A 121 -18.21 18.32 -5.80
C GLY A 121 -17.21 17.42 -6.54
N GLN A 122 -16.26 17.99 -7.28
CA GLN A 122 -15.25 17.19 -7.98
C GLN A 122 -14.12 16.78 -7.02
N PHE A 123 -13.78 15.49 -7.03
CA PHE A 123 -12.66 14.94 -6.27
C PHE A 123 -11.33 15.61 -6.62
N LYS A 124 -10.55 15.97 -5.59
CA LYS A 124 -9.18 16.53 -5.74
C LYS A 124 -8.13 15.64 -5.09
N CYS A 125 -8.37 15.19 -3.87
CA CYS A 125 -7.48 14.26 -3.17
C CYS A 125 -8.25 13.54 -2.06
N ALA A 126 -7.62 12.52 -1.47
CA ALA A 126 -8.15 11.79 -0.33
C ALA A 126 -7.12 11.72 0.79
N LEU A 127 -7.60 11.71 2.03
CA LEU A 127 -6.90 11.28 3.22
C LEU A 127 -7.47 9.91 3.62
N PRO A 128 -6.88 8.80 3.13
CA PRO A 128 -7.34 7.47 3.50
C PRO A 128 -7.12 7.21 4.99
N LEU A 129 -7.99 6.38 5.58
CA LEU A 129 -7.80 5.91 6.94
C LEU A 129 -6.58 4.97 6.98
N GLY A 130 -5.58 5.29 7.79
CA GLY A 130 -4.38 4.47 7.96
C GLY A 130 -4.58 3.31 8.93
N GLU A 131 -3.57 2.45 9.01
CA GLU A 131 -3.44 1.41 10.03
C GLU A 131 -2.14 1.63 10.82
N ALA A 132 -2.11 1.07 12.02
CA ALA A 132 -0.90 0.90 12.81
C ALA A 132 -0.61 -0.58 13.00
N TYR A 133 0.65 -0.96 12.96
CA TYR A 133 1.08 -2.35 13.13
C TYR A 133 2.40 -2.44 13.90
N GLU A 134 2.67 -3.62 14.47
CA GLU A 134 3.95 -3.90 15.12
C GLU A 134 5.06 -4.02 14.06
N LEU A 135 6.19 -3.34 14.26
CA LEU A 135 7.31 -3.34 13.32
C LEU A 135 7.80 -4.78 13.12
N ASN A 136 7.78 -5.25 11.86
CA ASN A 136 8.08 -6.63 11.43
C ASN A 136 7.01 -7.69 11.77
N ASN A 137 5.83 -7.31 12.27
CA ASN A 137 4.71 -8.21 12.50
C ASN A 137 3.38 -7.53 12.10
N ASP A 138 3.03 -7.67 10.82
CA ASP A 138 1.84 -7.06 10.25
C ASP A 138 0.56 -7.89 10.48
N LEU A 139 0.60 -8.99 11.24
CA LEU A 139 -0.60 -9.73 11.63
C LEU A 139 -1.36 -9.03 12.77
N VAL A 140 -0.68 -8.19 13.54
CA VAL A 140 -1.26 -7.39 14.62
C VAL A 140 -1.42 -5.96 14.12
N ARG A 141 -2.63 -5.63 13.65
CA ARG A 141 -2.97 -4.31 13.09
C ARG A 141 -4.14 -3.68 13.81
N GLN A 142 -4.07 -2.37 13.95
CA GLN A 142 -5.13 -1.53 14.50
C GLN A 142 -5.46 -0.41 13.51
N LYS A 143 -6.74 -0.18 13.26
CA LYS A 143 -7.17 0.92 12.39
C LYS A 143 -7.00 2.24 13.11
N LEU A 144 -6.50 3.25 12.40
CA LEU A 144 -6.53 4.61 12.91
C LEU A 144 -7.98 5.11 13.02
N THR A 145 -8.19 6.01 13.97
CA THR A 145 -9.39 6.84 14.05
C THR A 145 -8.98 8.28 13.78
N TYR A 146 -9.72 8.94 12.89
CA TYR A 146 -9.54 10.37 12.63
C TYR A 146 -10.65 11.15 13.31
N ARG A 147 -10.31 12.31 13.87
CA ARG A 147 -11.27 13.31 14.29
C ARG A 147 -10.92 14.64 13.67
N ILE A 148 -11.85 15.22 12.94
CA ILE A 148 -11.75 16.57 12.40
C ILE A 148 -12.37 17.52 13.41
N VAL A 149 -11.63 18.55 13.79
CA VAL A 149 -12.06 19.57 14.76
C VAL A 149 -11.88 20.95 14.17
N HIS A 150 -12.94 21.75 14.20
CA HIS A 150 -12.91 23.16 13.87
C HIS A 150 -12.81 24.00 15.15
N LEU A 151 -11.71 24.74 15.29
CA LEU A 151 -11.45 25.54 16.48
C LEU A 151 -10.86 26.89 16.08
N LYS A 152 -11.51 27.98 16.51
CA LYS A 152 -11.05 29.37 16.29
C LYS A 152 -10.70 29.66 14.82
N GLY A 153 -11.56 29.22 13.89
CA GLY A 153 -11.38 29.42 12.46
C GLY A 153 -10.31 28.53 11.80
N ASN A 154 -9.75 27.55 12.52
CA ASN A 154 -8.79 26.58 11.98
C ASN A 154 -9.39 25.17 12.03
N THR A 155 -8.98 24.33 11.08
CA THR A 155 -9.33 22.90 11.05
C THR A 155 -8.13 22.07 11.47
N TYR A 156 -8.37 21.09 12.34
CA TYR A 156 -7.35 20.16 12.82
C TYR A 156 -7.79 18.72 12.56
N LEU A 157 -6.86 17.91 12.08
CA LEU A 157 -6.93 16.46 12.07
C LEU A 157 -6.26 15.93 13.32
N LEU A 158 -7.01 15.16 14.09
CA LEU A 158 -6.51 14.33 15.17
C LEU A 158 -6.49 12.89 14.63
N SER A 159 -5.30 12.37 14.36
CA SER A 159 -5.10 11.01 13.85
C SER A 159 -4.52 10.14 14.97
N GLY A 160 -5.18 9.03 15.32
CA GLY A 160 -4.75 8.28 16.49
C GLY A 160 -5.35 6.90 16.67
N LEU A 161 -4.93 6.25 17.75
CA LEU A 161 -5.31 4.90 18.17
C LEU A 161 -5.75 4.93 19.62
N LYS A 162 -6.58 3.97 20.04
CA LYS A 162 -6.87 3.82 21.47
C LYS A 162 -5.59 3.48 22.22
N VAL A 163 -5.46 4.08 23.41
CA VAL A 163 -4.31 3.82 24.29
C VAL A 163 -4.31 2.36 24.78
N SER A 164 -5.49 1.78 25.02
CA SER A 164 -5.65 0.36 25.34
C SER A 164 -5.08 -0.54 24.25
N ASP A 165 -5.46 -0.32 23.00
CA ASP A 165 -4.93 -1.10 21.86
C ASP A 165 -3.40 -0.93 21.73
N LEU A 166 -2.88 0.30 21.88
CA LEU A 166 -1.44 0.57 21.85
C LEU A 166 -0.68 -0.15 22.97
N ASN A 167 -1.24 -0.23 24.18
CA ASN A 167 -0.60 -0.90 25.31
C ASN A 167 -0.42 -2.41 25.09
N GLU A 168 -1.33 -3.03 24.33
CA GLU A 168 -1.27 -4.44 23.96
C GLU A 168 -0.24 -4.73 22.85
N MET A 169 0.09 -3.73 22.03
CA MET A 169 1.05 -3.89 20.93
C MET A 169 2.51 -3.98 21.41
N THR A 170 3.29 -4.74 20.67
CA THR A 170 4.76 -4.82 20.75
C THR A 170 5.38 -3.66 19.98
N PHE A 171 6.23 -2.88 20.65
CA PHE A 171 6.92 -1.76 20.03
C PHE A 171 8.26 -2.21 19.41
N PRO A 172 8.71 -1.60 18.30
CA PRO A 172 8.16 -0.38 17.70
C PRO A 172 6.81 -0.57 17.00
N VAL A 173 5.93 0.42 17.07
CA VAL A 173 4.66 0.46 16.32
C VAL A 173 4.81 1.45 15.18
N VAL A 174 4.44 1.04 13.98
CA VAL A 174 4.49 1.87 12.78
C VAL A 174 3.07 2.24 12.40
N ILE A 175 2.81 3.53 12.25
CA ILE A 175 1.64 4.07 11.57
C ILE A 175 2.07 4.31 10.13
N ASP A 176 1.57 3.48 9.22
CA ASP A 176 1.97 3.49 7.82
C ASP A 176 0.74 3.29 6.93
N PRO A 177 0.51 4.15 5.93
CA PRO A 177 -0.61 4.01 5.03
C PRO A 177 -0.39 2.83 4.07
N THR A 178 -1.20 1.80 4.28
CA THR A 178 -1.79 1.01 3.21
C THR A 178 -2.20 1.93 2.05
N LEU A 179 -1.73 1.64 0.84
CA LEU A 179 -2.25 2.34 -0.34
C LEU A 179 -3.59 1.71 -0.72
N THR A 180 -4.68 2.38 -0.37
CA THR A 180 -6.00 2.06 -0.91
C THR A 180 -6.26 2.98 -2.10
N VAL A 181 -6.41 2.39 -3.27
CA VAL A 181 -6.79 3.09 -4.49
C VAL A 181 -8.10 2.55 -5.01
N TYR A 182 -8.97 3.46 -5.45
CA TYR A 182 -10.23 3.11 -6.09
C TYR A 182 -10.04 3.04 -7.60
N SER A 183 -10.88 2.22 -8.23
CA SER A 183 -10.89 2.07 -9.67
C SER A 183 -11.25 3.40 -10.35
N THR A 184 -10.62 3.71 -11.49
CA THR A 184 -10.93 4.92 -12.26
C THR A 184 -12.20 4.72 -13.09
N SER A 185 -12.76 5.81 -13.64
CA SER A 185 -13.94 5.79 -14.53
C SER A 185 -13.71 5.14 -15.90
N SER A 186 -12.64 4.37 -16.04
CA SER A 186 -12.33 3.56 -17.22
C SER A 186 -12.71 2.10 -17.00
N ASP A 187 -13.18 1.75 -15.81
CA ASP A 187 -13.63 0.40 -15.50
C ASP A 187 -14.97 0.07 -16.15
N GLY A 188 -15.36 -1.20 -16.04
CA GLY A 188 -16.52 -1.71 -16.73
C GLY A 188 -16.26 -3.09 -17.29
N TYR A 189 -16.98 -3.45 -18.35
CA TYR A 189 -16.86 -4.76 -18.96
C TYR A 189 -16.98 -4.69 -20.48
N ILE A 190 -16.46 -5.72 -21.13
CA ILE A 190 -16.63 -5.93 -22.56
C ILE A 190 -17.33 -7.27 -22.76
N TYR A 191 -18.34 -7.29 -23.62
CA TYR A 191 -19.10 -8.50 -23.88
C TYR A 191 -19.22 -8.81 -25.36
N LYS A 192 -19.49 -10.08 -25.66
CA LYS A 192 -19.86 -10.54 -26.99
C LYS A 192 -21.04 -11.50 -26.86
N SER A 193 -21.87 -11.55 -27.88
CA SER A 193 -22.96 -12.52 -27.99
C SER A 193 -23.05 -13.15 -29.38
N GLY A 194 -23.72 -14.31 -29.46
CA GLY A 194 -23.88 -15.07 -30.69
C GLY A 194 -24.44 -16.47 -30.45
N SER A 195 -24.76 -17.20 -31.52
CA SER A 195 -25.42 -18.52 -31.46
C SER A 195 -24.48 -19.70 -31.18
N VAL A 196 -23.16 -19.49 -31.31
CA VAL A 196 -22.14 -20.52 -31.11
C VAL A 196 -21.15 -20.04 -30.04
N TYR A 197 -21.15 -20.72 -28.90
CA TYR A 197 -20.35 -20.32 -27.74
C TYR A 197 -18.86 -20.14 -28.06
N SER A 198 -18.25 -21.10 -28.77
CA SER A 198 -16.82 -21.04 -29.09
C SER A 198 -16.46 -19.81 -29.93
N THR A 199 -17.30 -19.44 -30.91
CA THR A 199 -17.13 -18.23 -31.73
C THR A 199 -17.26 -16.95 -30.90
N VAL A 200 -18.19 -16.91 -29.95
CA VAL A 200 -18.36 -15.77 -29.03
C VAL A 200 -17.13 -15.64 -28.13
N GLN A 201 -16.78 -16.73 -27.45
CA GLN A 201 -15.72 -16.80 -26.46
C GLN A 201 -14.33 -16.49 -27.08
N SER A 202 -14.07 -16.88 -28.33
CA SER A 202 -12.80 -16.64 -29.02
C SER A 202 -12.77 -15.37 -29.89
N ALA A 203 -13.82 -14.56 -29.90
CA ALA A 203 -13.86 -13.37 -30.73
C ALA A 203 -12.70 -12.41 -30.39
N SER A 204 -12.18 -11.72 -31.41
CA SER A 204 -11.11 -10.72 -31.26
C SER A 204 -11.61 -9.35 -30.80
N SER A 205 -12.93 -9.14 -30.79
CA SER A 205 -13.55 -7.89 -30.35
C SER A 205 -14.92 -8.11 -29.73
N GLY A 206 -15.32 -7.16 -28.88
CA GLY A 206 -16.63 -7.13 -28.23
C GLY A 206 -17.20 -5.71 -28.14
N THR A 207 -18.32 -5.57 -27.45
CA THR A 207 -18.99 -4.30 -27.16
C THR A 207 -18.54 -3.81 -25.79
N VAL A 208 -17.97 -2.60 -25.75
CA VAL A 208 -17.47 -1.95 -24.52
C VAL A 208 -18.64 -1.34 -23.75
N ASN A 209 -18.67 -1.56 -22.44
CA ASN A 209 -19.52 -0.83 -21.50
C ASN A 209 -18.65 -0.30 -20.36
N SER A 210 -18.31 0.99 -20.42
CA SER A 210 -17.49 1.71 -19.44
C SER A 210 -18.23 2.88 -18.78
N SER A 211 -19.54 2.97 -18.98
CA SER A 211 -20.37 4.05 -18.44
C SER A 211 -21.55 3.54 -17.62
N GLY A 212 -21.77 2.22 -17.60
CA GLY A 212 -22.74 1.58 -16.74
C GLY A 212 -22.29 1.59 -15.29
N THR A 213 -23.24 1.49 -14.36
CA THR A 213 -22.99 1.53 -12.91
C THR A 213 -22.51 0.21 -12.31
N TYR A 214 -22.14 -0.76 -13.16
CA TYR A 214 -21.70 -2.08 -12.74
C TYR A 214 -20.80 -2.77 -13.76
N ILE A 215 -19.96 -3.66 -13.25
CA ILE A 215 -19.06 -4.55 -13.97
C ILE A 215 -19.69 -5.94 -14.01
N THR A 216 -19.98 -6.45 -15.20
CA THR A 216 -20.50 -7.82 -15.37
C THR A 216 -19.33 -8.79 -15.62
N ILE A 217 -19.29 -9.90 -14.88
CA ILE A 217 -18.24 -10.91 -14.98
C ILE A 217 -18.89 -12.28 -15.13
N GLY A 218 -18.52 -13.02 -16.18
CA GLY A 218 -18.97 -14.39 -16.39
C GLY A 218 -19.59 -14.60 -17.76
N GLN A 219 -20.63 -15.42 -17.82
CA GLN A 219 -21.26 -15.83 -19.07
C GLN A 219 -22.71 -16.22 -18.85
N LYS A 220 -23.52 -16.26 -19.91
CA LYS A 220 -24.86 -16.84 -19.84
C LYS A 220 -25.28 -17.46 -21.15
N LYS A 221 -26.24 -18.38 -21.07
CA LYS A 221 -27.06 -18.85 -22.19
C LYS A 221 -28.48 -18.34 -22.00
N ASP A 222 -28.97 -17.56 -22.95
CA ASP A 222 -30.32 -17.00 -22.92
C ASP A 222 -31.36 -18.01 -23.44
N VAL A 223 -32.65 -17.67 -23.38
CA VAL A 223 -33.74 -18.47 -23.95
C VAL A 223 -33.59 -18.51 -25.49
N GLY A 224 -32.94 -19.54 -26.00
CA GLY A 224 -32.57 -19.71 -27.41
C GLY A 224 -31.12 -20.19 -27.58
N PRO A 225 -30.52 -20.08 -28.78
CA PRO A 225 -29.14 -20.47 -29.00
C PRO A 225 -28.12 -19.38 -28.57
N THR A 226 -28.56 -18.26 -28.01
CA THR A 226 -27.69 -17.09 -27.77
C THR A 226 -26.86 -17.25 -26.50
N TYR A 227 -25.54 -17.20 -26.67
CA TYR A 227 -24.55 -17.13 -25.60
C TYR A 227 -24.07 -15.71 -25.42
N TYR A 228 -23.72 -15.35 -24.19
CA TYR A 228 -23.03 -14.12 -23.84
C TYR A 228 -21.79 -14.47 -23.01
N VAL A 229 -20.69 -13.76 -23.26
CA VAL A 229 -19.47 -13.83 -22.43
C VAL A 229 -19.08 -12.41 -22.06
N TYR A 230 -18.94 -12.15 -20.76
CA TYR A 230 -18.63 -10.85 -20.15
C TYR A 230 -17.26 -10.91 -19.47
N ARG A 231 -16.38 -9.96 -19.80
CA ARG A 231 -15.06 -9.81 -19.20
C ARG A 231 -14.99 -8.45 -18.52
N GLY A 232 -14.75 -8.46 -17.21
CA GLY A 232 -14.66 -7.23 -16.42
C GLY A 232 -13.24 -6.67 -16.44
N PHE A 233 -13.11 -5.35 -16.30
CA PHE A 233 -11.83 -4.66 -16.28
C PHE A 233 -11.85 -3.59 -15.21
N VAL A 234 -10.75 -3.48 -14.46
CA VAL A 234 -10.56 -2.50 -13.40
C VAL A 234 -9.20 -1.81 -13.55
N PHE A 235 -9.15 -0.52 -13.23
CA PHE A 235 -7.99 0.35 -13.48
C PHE A 235 -7.65 1.12 -12.22
N PHE A 236 -6.45 0.93 -11.68
CA PHE A 236 -6.04 1.58 -10.45
C PHE A 236 -4.84 2.48 -10.70
N ASN A 237 -4.95 3.76 -10.32
CA ASN A 237 -3.79 4.66 -10.33
C ASN A 237 -2.87 4.34 -9.14
N THR A 238 -1.91 3.45 -9.37
CA THR A 238 -0.92 3.01 -8.37
C THR A 238 0.40 3.78 -8.47
N SER A 239 0.42 4.90 -9.20
CA SER A 239 1.61 5.72 -9.39
C SER A 239 2.13 6.38 -8.10
N ALA A 240 1.33 6.40 -7.04
CA ALA A 240 1.74 6.83 -5.70
C ALA A 240 2.73 5.86 -5.02
N LEU A 241 2.91 4.65 -5.54
CA LEU A 241 3.92 3.71 -5.04
C LEU A 241 5.34 4.21 -5.37
N PRO A 242 6.29 4.13 -4.43
CA PRO A 242 7.70 4.32 -4.75
C PRO A 242 8.21 3.28 -5.74
N SER A 243 9.13 3.67 -6.63
CA SER A 243 9.75 2.74 -7.59
C SER A 243 10.54 1.61 -6.91
N ASN A 244 11.03 1.85 -5.69
CA ASN A 244 11.72 0.87 -4.86
C ASN A 244 10.79 0.09 -3.90
N ALA A 245 9.47 0.32 -3.93
CA ALA A 245 8.53 -0.38 -3.06
C ALA A 245 8.67 -1.90 -3.19
N TYR A 246 8.70 -2.59 -2.05
CA TYR A 246 8.47 -4.02 -1.95
C TYR A 246 7.02 -4.21 -1.51
N LEU A 247 6.27 -5.00 -2.26
CA LEU A 247 4.86 -5.21 -2.00
C LEU A 247 4.75 -6.46 -1.13
N ASP A 248 4.19 -6.32 0.07
CA ASP A 248 4.03 -7.43 1.01
C ASP A 248 2.78 -8.23 0.68
N ASN A 249 1.67 -7.54 0.38
CA ASN A 249 0.46 -8.13 -0.15
C ASN A 249 -0.41 -7.10 -0.89
N ALA A 250 -1.37 -7.60 -1.67
CA ALA A 250 -2.40 -6.76 -2.24
C ALA A 250 -3.74 -7.51 -2.31
N THR A 251 -4.83 -6.76 -2.16
CA THR A 251 -6.19 -7.29 -2.18
C THR A 251 -7.07 -6.46 -3.09
N LEU A 252 -7.59 -7.09 -4.15
CA LEU A 252 -8.66 -6.52 -4.96
C LEU A 252 -9.99 -6.77 -4.23
N SER A 253 -10.80 -5.74 -4.02
CA SER A 253 -12.14 -5.88 -3.43
C SER A 253 -13.21 -5.40 -4.39
N LEU A 254 -14.22 -6.23 -4.60
CA LEU A 254 -15.38 -5.95 -5.46
C LEU A 254 -16.64 -5.84 -4.59
N TYR A 255 -17.40 -4.76 -4.71
CA TYR A 255 -18.66 -4.63 -3.99
C TYR A 255 -19.78 -5.32 -4.78
N LYS A 256 -20.46 -6.29 -4.16
CA LYS A 256 -21.54 -7.05 -4.80
C LYS A 256 -22.72 -6.14 -5.14
N LYS A 257 -23.14 -6.20 -6.40
CA LYS A 257 -24.45 -5.70 -6.84
C LYS A 257 -25.45 -6.85 -6.93
N ASP A 258 -25.19 -7.83 -7.80
CA ASP A 258 -26.06 -8.99 -7.99
C ASP A 258 -25.24 -10.26 -8.20
N ASP A 259 -25.87 -11.40 -7.94
CA ASP A 259 -25.36 -12.71 -8.31
C ASP A 259 -26.46 -13.47 -9.06
N TYR A 260 -26.21 -13.76 -10.33
CA TYR A 260 -27.11 -14.52 -11.21
C TYR A 260 -26.53 -15.89 -11.55
N SER A 261 -25.50 -16.36 -10.84
CA SER A 261 -24.86 -17.64 -11.12
C SER A 261 -25.71 -18.80 -10.58
N THR A 262 -26.41 -19.51 -11.47
CA THR A 262 -27.07 -20.78 -11.10
C THR A 262 -26.06 -21.91 -11.01
N THR A 263 -24.98 -21.80 -11.79
CA THR A 263 -23.80 -22.65 -11.70
C THR A 263 -22.65 -21.80 -11.21
N ASP A 264 -22.05 -22.20 -10.10
CA ASP A 264 -20.92 -21.48 -9.53
C ASP A 264 -19.67 -21.54 -10.42
N PHE A 265 -18.88 -20.47 -10.35
CA PHE A 265 -17.58 -20.36 -11.00
C PHE A 265 -16.64 -19.49 -10.16
N ASP A 266 -15.36 -19.44 -10.54
CA ASP A 266 -14.40 -18.53 -9.91
C ASP A 266 -14.24 -17.25 -10.74
N ILE A 267 -14.44 -16.10 -10.11
CA ILE A 267 -13.95 -14.81 -10.62
C ILE A 267 -12.43 -14.85 -10.52
N THR A 268 -11.76 -14.85 -11.67
CA THR A 268 -10.30 -14.99 -11.76
C THR A 268 -9.66 -13.71 -12.27
N ILE A 269 -8.65 -13.23 -11.55
CA ILE A 269 -7.81 -12.11 -12.00
C ILE A 269 -6.82 -12.63 -13.05
N GLN A 270 -6.76 -11.99 -14.22
CA GLN A 270 -5.79 -12.27 -15.28
C GLN A 270 -5.04 -10.99 -15.69
N ASN A 271 -3.82 -11.17 -16.20
CA ASN A 271 -2.94 -10.08 -16.58
C ASN A 271 -2.71 -10.02 -18.10
N GLY A 272 -2.81 -8.80 -18.65
CA GLY A 272 -2.45 -8.50 -20.04
C GLY A 272 -1.49 -7.30 -20.17
N GLN A 273 -0.96 -6.83 -19.05
CA GLN A 273 -0.05 -5.69 -18.99
C GLN A 273 1.32 -6.02 -19.60
N PRO A 274 2.05 -5.02 -20.14
CA PRO A 274 1.79 -3.58 -20.05
C PRO A 274 0.75 -3.04 -21.02
N THR A 275 0.44 -3.76 -22.10
CA THR A 275 -0.40 -3.24 -23.19
C THR A 275 -1.89 -3.28 -22.85
N TYR A 276 -2.40 -4.42 -22.37
CA TYR A 276 -3.85 -4.68 -22.24
C TYR A 276 -4.34 -4.71 -20.78
N PRO A 277 -5.63 -4.41 -20.53
CA PRO A 277 -6.52 -3.67 -21.44
C PRO A 277 -5.96 -2.27 -21.76
N HIS A 278 -6.46 -1.61 -22.79
CA HIS A 278 -6.18 -0.19 -23.03
C HIS A 278 -6.89 0.68 -21.97
N ASN A 279 -6.38 1.89 -21.75
CA ASN A 279 -7.03 2.89 -20.92
C ASN A 279 -7.22 4.19 -21.75
N PRO A 280 -8.45 4.52 -22.19
CA PRO A 280 -9.72 3.82 -21.92
C PRO A 280 -9.85 2.47 -22.66
N MET A 281 -10.78 1.63 -22.21
CA MET A 281 -11.07 0.32 -22.82
C MET A 281 -11.41 0.43 -24.31
N GLN A 282 -10.92 -0.50 -25.10
CA GLN A 282 -11.18 -0.62 -26.53
C GLN A 282 -11.86 -1.94 -26.86
N THR A 283 -12.62 -2.01 -27.96
CA THR A 283 -13.36 -3.22 -28.36
C THR A 283 -12.46 -4.46 -28.48
N GLY A 284 -11.21 -4.28 -28.92
CA GLY A 284 -10.20 -5.32 -29.05
C GLY A 284 -9.70 -5.89 -27.72
N ASP A 285 -9.86 -5.16 -26.61
CA ASP A 285 -9.53 -5.64 -25.26
C ASP A 285 -10.40 -6.83 -24.85
N TYR A 286 -11.45 -7.14 -25.61
CA TYR A 286 -12.17 -8.39 -25.46
C TYR A 286 -11.27 -9.60 -25.67
N PHE A 287 -10.30 -9.59 -26.59
CA PHE A 287 -9.64 -10.80 -27.06
C PHE A 287 -8.91 -11.55 -25.94
N ARG A 288 -9.38 -12.77 -25.62
CA ARG A 288 -8.92 -13.53 -24.46
C ARG A 288 -7.42 -13.84 -24.45
N ASN A 289 -6.79 -13.97 -25.61
CA ASN A 289 -5.38 -14.34 -25.72
C ASN A 289 -4.44 -13.21 -25.28
N TYR A 290 -4.96 -12.00 -25.04
CA TYR A 290 -4.22 -10.92 -24.41
C TYR A 290 -4.06 -11.11 -22.90
N TYR A 291 -4.79 -12.05 -22.28
CA TYR A 291 -4.80 -12.25 -20.83
C TYR A 291 -4.38 -13.66 -20.47
N SER A 292 -3.52 -13.78 -19.46
CA SER A 292 -3.04 -15.07 -18.98
C SER A 292 -2.72 -15.03 -17.48
N GLY A 293 -2.42 -16.21 -16.93
CA GLY A 293 -2.14 -16.40 -15.51
C GLY A 293 -3.39 -16.42 -14.63
N ASN A 294 -3.16 -16.62 -13.33
CA ASN A 294 -4.15 -16.54 -12.27
C ASN A 294 -3.55 -15.70 -11.14
N GLY A 295 -4.08 -14.49 -10.96
CA GLY A 295 -3.64 -13.53 -9.96
C GLY A 295 -4.40 -13.61 -8.65
N GLY A 296 -5.26 -14.61 -8.47
CA GLY A 296 -6.20 -14.72 -7.36
C GLY A 296 -7.61 -15.04 -7.86
N THR A 297 -8.37 -15.76 -7.06
CA THR A 297 -9.73 -16.20 -7.38
C THR A 297 -10.70 -16.00 -6.23
N LEU A 298 -11.97 -15.80 -6.57
CA LEU A 298 -13.10 -15.83 -5.65
C LEU A 298 -14.24 -16.62 -6.27
N GLY A 299 -14.68 -17.69 -5.60
CA GLY A 299 -15.85 -18.46 -6.00
C GLY A 299 -17.15 -17.68 -5.81
N THR A 300 -18.05 -17.73 -6.78
CA THR A 300 -19.36 -17.04 -6.73
C THR A 300 -20.25 -17.50 -5.58
N SER A 301 -20.12 -18.77 -5.14
CA SER A 301 -20.80 -19.27 -3.93
C SER A 301 -20.46 -18.49 -2.67
N ARG A 302 -19.34 -17.75 -2.67
CA ARG A 302 -18.87 -16.89 -1.57
C ARG A 302 -19.06 -15.39 -1.88
N PHE A 303 -19.68 -15.04 -3.01
CA PHE A 303 -19.93 -13.67 -3.40
C PHE A 303 -21.15 -13.14 -2.63
N THR A 304 -20.91 -12.52 -1.49
CA THR A 304 -21.92 -12.07 -0.53
C THR A 304 -22.13 -10.57 -0.58
N SER A 305 -23.14 -10.03 0.12
CA SER A 305 -23.41 -8.59 0.15
C SER A 305 -22.21 -7.81 0.69
N GLY A 306 -21.93 -6.64 0.13
CA GLY A 306 -20.77 -5.82 0.50
C GLY A 306 -19.51 -6.12 -0.31
N TYR A 307 -18.35 -5.75 0.24
CA TYR A 307 -17.06 -5.99 -0.39
C TYR A 307 -16.63 -7.45 -0.27
N ASN A 308 -16.23 -8.03 -1.40
CA ASN A 308 -15.68 -9.37 -1.49
C ASN A 308 -14.22 -9.27 -1.95
N ALA A 309 -13.33 -9.84 -1.14
CA ALA A 309 -11.89 -9.73 -1.31
C ALA A 309 -11.33 -10.88 -2.16
N ILE A 310 -10.42 -10.52 -3.06
CA ILE A 310 -9.56 -11.43 -3.83
C ILE A 310 -8.12 -11.06 -3.50
N THR A 311 -7.46 -11.90 -2.69
CA THR A 311 -6.04 -11.74 -2.38
C THR A 311 -5.21 -12.01 -3.63
N MET A 312 -4.30 -11.09 -3.95
CA MET A 312 -3.45 -11.21 -5.12
C MET A 312 -2.32 -12.22 -4.90
N SER A 313 -2.25 -13.25 -5.75
CA SER A 313 -1.19 -14.26 -5.72
C SER A 313 0.09 -13.82 -6.43
N ASN A 314 0.03 -12.82 -7.31
CA ASN A 314 1.17 -12.32 -8.06
C ASN A 314 1.26 -10.79 -8.05
N LEU A 315 2.04 -10.26 -7.10
CA LEU A 315 2.20 -8.82 -6.89
C LEU A 315 3.01 -8.12 -8.00
N ASN A 316 3.70 -8.87 -8.88
CA ASN A 316 4.40 -8.27 -10.03
C ASN A 316 3.43 -7.70 -11.08
N TRP A 317 2.13 -7.99 -10.97
CA TRP A 317 1.10 -7.40 -11.83
C TRP A 317 0.73 -5.98 -11.41
N ILE A 318 1.19 -5.51 -10.24
CA ILE A 318 0.98 -4.14 -9.79
C ILE A 318 2.05 -3.24 -10.40
N ASN A 319 1.60 -2.24 -11.17
CA ASN A 319 2.46 -1.24 -11.76
C ASN A 319 2.83 -0.18 -10.71
N LYS A 320 4.09 -0.16 -10.27
CA LYS A 320 4.57 0.75 -9.22
C LYS A 320 4.68 2.20 -9.65
N THR A 321 4.63 2.52 -10.94
CA THR A 321 4.88 3.88 -11.45
C THR A 321 3.80 4.37 -12.40
N GLY A 322 2.64 3.71 -12.45
CA GLY A 322 1.59 4.02 -13.40
C GLY A 322 0.26 3.37 -13.04
N ILE A 323 -0.54 3.08 -14.06
CA ILE A 323 -1.83 2.40 -13.89
C ILE A 323 -1.61 0.89 -13.78
N THR A 324 -2.16 0.29 -12.74
CA THR A 324 -2.37 -1.16 -12.65
C THR A 324 -3.68 -1.52 -13.33
N LYS A 325 -3.64 -2.42 -14.31
CA LYS A 325 -4.80 -2.81 -15.13
C LYS A 325 -5.04 -4.32 -14.99
N LEU A 326 -6.24 -4.71 -14.60
CA LEU A 326 -6.57 -6.12 -14.36
C LEU A 326 -7.82 -6.55 -15.13
N CYS A 327 -7.80 -7.78 -15.64
CA CYS A 327 -8.93 -8.43 -16.30
C CYS A 327 -9.57 -9.44 -15.34
N LEU A 328 -10.91 -9.44 -15.27
CA LEU A 328 -11.71 -10.33 -14.44
C LEU A 328 -12.51 -11.26 -15.35
N ARG A 329 -12.21 -12.56 -15.27
CA ARG A 329 -12.85 -13.60 -16.11
C ARG A 329 -13.38 -14.74 -15.26
N SER A 330 -14.47 -15.35 -15.70
CA SER A 330 -14.94 -16.61 -15.12
C SER A 330 -13.96 -17.73 -15.43
N SER A 331 -13.72 -18.62 -14.46
CA SER A 331 -12.95 -19.85 -14.68
C SER A 331 -13.52 -20.72 -15.80
N ARG A 332 -14.84 -20.64 -16.05
CA ARG A 332 -15.52 -21.36 -17.15
C ARG A 332 -15.28 -20.70 -18.52
N ASP A 333 -15.18 -19.36 -18.59
CA ASP A 333 -14.66 -18.67 -19.79
C ASP A 333 -13.19 -19.02 -20.02
N ILE A 334 -12.38 -19.16 -18.96
CA ILE A 334 -10.97 -19.55 -19.10
C ILE A 334 -10.84 -20.99 -19.64
N SER A 335 -11.64 -21.94 -19.14
CA SER A 335 -11.63 -23.34 -19.57
C SER A 335 -12.38 -23.61 -20.89
N GLY A 336 -13.16 -22.64 -21.38
CA GLY A 336 -14.01 -22.82 -22.56
C GLY A 336 -15.22 -23.72 -22.34
N THR A 337 -15.74 -23.74 -21.11
CA THR A 337 -16.94 -24.48 -20.76
C THR A 337 -18.18 -23.61 -21.03
N ALA A 338 -18.98 -24.00 -22.03
CA ALA A 338 -20.20 -23.27 -22.38
C ALA A 338 -21.21 -23.25 -21.22
N PRO A 339 -21.89 -22.12 -20.98
CA PRO A 339 -22.95 -22.05 -19.98
C PRO A 339 -24.21 -22.77 -20.47
N THR A 340 -24.97 -23.34 -19.53
CA THR A 340 -26.31 -23.91 -19.79
C THR A 340 -27.44 -22.99 -19.35
N GLY A 341 -27.14 -22.00 -18.51
CA GLY A 341 -28.05 -20.97 -18.01
C GLY A 341 -27.27 -19.70 -17.65
N ASN A 342 -27.66 -19.03 -16.56
CA ASN A 342 -26.96 -17.85 -16.08
C ASN A 342 -25.74 -18.23 -15.22
N GLU A 343 -24.56 -17.75 -15.59
CA GLU A 343 -23.28 -17.99 -14.91
C GLU A 343 -22.50 -16.67 -14.83
N TYR A 344 -23.11 -15.62 -14.27
CA TYR A 344 -22.49 -14.30 -14.14
C TYR A 344 -22.86 -13.58 -12.84
N VAL A 345 -22.00 -12.64 -12.45
CA VAL A 345 -22.19 -11.74 -11.31
C VAL A 345 -22.02 -10.28 -11.75
N ASN A 346 -22.55 -9.37 -10.95
CA ASN A 346 -22.36 -7.93 -11.09
C ASN A 346 -21.67 -7.36 -9.84
N ALA A 347 -20.60 -6.60 -10.04
CA ALA A 347 -20.03 -5.72 -9.01
C ALA A 347 -20.33 -4.26 -9.37
N PHE A 348 -20.47 -3.35 -8.40
CA PHE A 348 -20.56 -1.93 -8.72
C PHE A 348 -19.27 -1.44 -9.41
N SER A 349 -19.42 -0.53 -10.37
CA SER A 349 -18.32 0.14 -11.05
C SER A 349 -18.03 1.50 -10.41
N ASN A 350 -17.03 2.21 -10.93
CA ASN A 350 -16.74 3.57 -10.47
C ASN A 350 -17.88 4.57 -10.75
N GLU A 351 -18.69 4.35 -11.79
CA GLU A 351 -19.78 5.23 -12.21
C GLU A 351 -21.00 5.19 -11.29
N PHE A 352 -21.07 4.20 -10.40
CA PHE A 352 -22.14 4.17 -9.41
C PHE A 352 -21.94 5.27 -8.37
N GLY A 353 -22.91 6.19 -8.28
CA GLY A 353 -22.84 7.37 -7.41
C GLY A 353 -22.94 7.10 -5.91
N GLY A 354 -23.11 5.85 -5.49
CA GLY A 354 -22.99 5.47 -4.08
C GLY A 354 -21.55 5.54 -3.61
N ILE A 355 -21.33 6.06 -2.40
CA ILE A 355 -19.98 6.18 -1.85
C ILE A 355 -19.60 4.86 -1.16
N GLY A 356 -18.36 4.39 -1.36
CA GLY A 356 -17.85 3.23 -0.64
C GLY A 356 -18.22 1.87 -1.24
N CYS A 357 -18.50 1.84 -2.55
CA CYS A 357 -18.82 0.61 -3.29
C CYS A 357 -18.04 0.48 -4.61
N GLN A 358 -17.21 1.46 -4.95
CA GLN A 358 -16.30 1.37 -6.08
C GLN A 358 -15.32 0.20 -5.87
N PRO A 359 -14.88 -0.50 -6.93
CA PRO A 359 -13.82 -1.48 -6.81
C PRO A 359 -12.57 -0.81 -6.23
N LYS A 360 -11.88 -1.51 -5.31
CA LYS A 360 -10.67 -0.98 -4.67
C LYS A 360 -9.54 -1.99 -4.68
N LEU A 361 -8.33 -1.50 -4.81
CA LEU A 361 -7.10 -2.25 -4.64
C LEU A 361 -6.38 -1.72 -3.40
N VAL A 362 -6.19 -2.60 -2.44
CA VAL A 362 -5.52 -2.32 -1.16
C VAL A 362 -4.13 -2.93 -1.24
N ILE A 363 -3.08 -2.13 -1.12
CA ILE A 363 -1.69 -2.54 -1.28
C ILE A 363 -0.92 -2.25 0.00
N ASN A 364 -0.40 -3.30 0.61
CA ASN A 364 0.54 -3.20 1.71
C ASN A 364 1.96 -3.27 1.12
N TYR A 365 2.77 -2.27 1.45
CA TYR A 365 4.12 -2.17 0.92
C TYR A 365 5.05 -1.49 1.91
N ARG A 366 6.32 -1.84 1.79
CA ARG A 366 7.42 -1.20 2.49
C ARG A 366 8.47 -0.74 1.49
N ASN A 367 9.29 0.21 1.91
CA ASN A 367 10.51 0.51 1.15
C ASN A 367 11.54 -0.58 1.37
N GLN A 368 12.27 -0.92 0.32
CA GLN A 368 13.30 -1.95 0.40
C GLN A 368 14.60 -1.43 -0.23
N SER A 369 15.67 -1.45 0.57
CA SER A 369 17.04 -1.30 0.07
C SER A 369 17.38 -2.51 -0.79
N LYS A 370 17.77 -2.27 -2.05
CA LYS A 370 18.05 -3.35 -3.00
C LYS A 370 19.12 -2.95 -4.00
N ILE A 371 19.83 -3.95 -4.51
CA ILE A 371 20.63 -3.82 -5.73
C ILE A 371 19.71 -4.17 -6.89
N LYS A 372 19.64 -3.31 -7.91
CA LYS A 372 18.84 -3.55 -9.12
C LYS A 372 19.71 -3.37 -10.35
N ASN A 373 19.74 -4.37 -11.20
CA ASN A 373 20.39 -4.28 -12.49
C ASN A 373 19.39 -3.77 -13.54
N THR A 374 19.66 -2.59 -14.08
CA THR A 374 18.86 -1.98 -15.15
C THR A 374 19.47 -2.21 -16.54
N GLY A 375 20.68 -2.75 -16.62
CA GLY A 375 21.40 -3.00 -17.87
C GLY A 375 20.97 -4.29 -18.58
N SER A 376 21.37 -4.43 -19.84
CA SER A 376 21.05 -5.59 -20.70
C SER A 376 21.95 -6.81 -20.45
N THR A 377 22.95 -6.70 -19.60
CA THR A 377 23.88 -7.78 -19.23
C THR A 377 23.85 -8.04 -17.74
N ASN A 378 24.23 -9.26 -17.34
CA ASN A 378 24.37 -9.60 -15.93
C ASN A 378 25.50 -8.79 -15.29
N ILE A 379 25.34 -8.39 -14.03
CA ILE A 379 26.42 -7.86 -13.20
C ILE A 379 26.84 -8.90 -12.17
N LYS A 380 28.12 -8.91 -11.83
CA LYS A 380 28.71 -9.85 -10.88
C LYS A 380 29.53 -9.07 -9.85
N GLY A 381 29.39 -9.40 -8.57
CA GLY A 381 30.09 -8.71 -7.49
C GLY A 381 29.89 -9.38 -6.13
N TYR A 382 30.57 -8.87 -5.12
CA TYR A 382 30.57 -9.39 -3.76
C TYR A 382 29.81 -8.42 -2.85
N LEU A 383 28.80 -8.91 -2.13
CA LEU A 383 28.04 -8.08 -1.20
C LEU A 383 28.84 -7.89 0.10
N LEU A 384 28.90 -6.65 0.54
CA LEU A 384 29.38 -6.25 1.86
C LEU A 384 28.24 -5.54 2.59
N ILE A 385 27.91 -5.98 3.80
CA ILE A 385 27.06 -5.27 4.76
C ILE A 385 27.75 -5.30 6.11
N GLN A 386 28.06 -4.13 6.65
CA GLN A 386 28.80 -3.92 7.89
C GLN A 386 27.99 -3.07 8.85
N ILE A 387 28.18 -3.30 10.14
CA ILE A 387 27.86 -2.29 11.16
C ILE A 387 29.12 -1.53 11.50
N GLN A 388 28.99 -0.21 11.49
CA GLN A 388 30.08 0.70 11.79
C GLN A 388 29.67 1.63 12.93
N PHE A 389 30.56 1.84 13.88
CA PHE A 389 30.40 2.78 14.99
C PHE A 389 31.03 4.12 14.63
N TYR A 390 30.39 5.23 15.00
CA TYR A 390 30.97 6.56 14.82
C TYR A 390 31.88 6.91 16.01
N ASN A 391 33.19 6.80 15.79
CA ASN A 391 34.18 7.23 16.77
C ASN A 391 34.28 8.76 16.75
N THR A 392 33.70 9.39 17.77
CA THR A 392 33.66 10.85 17.91
C THR A 392 35.05 11.47 18.10
N SER A 393 35.95 10.79 18.83
CA SER A 393 37.32 11.27 19.05
C SER A 393 38.15 11.33 17.77
N GLN A 394 37.85 10.46 16.81
CA GLN A 394 38.56 10.38 15.52
C GLN A 394 37.74 10.95 14.35
N ALA A 395 36.52 11.43 14.61
CA ALA A 395 35.54 11.88 13.62
C ALA A 395 35.39 10.91 12.43
N LYS A 396 35.39 9.59 12.69
CA LYS A 396 35.33 8.57 11.64
C LYS A 396 34.46 7.38 12.02
N TRP A 397 33.94 6.73 10.99
CA TRP A 397 33.30 5.42 11.11
C TRP A 397 34.37 4.35 11.26
N VAL A 398 34.25 3.54 12.29
CA VAL A 398 35.09 2.35 12.53
C VAL A 398 34.21 1.11 12.42
N LEU A 399 34.78 0.01 11.95
CA LEU A 399 34.08 -1.26 11.88
C LEU A 399 33.74 -1.75 13.29
N ASP A 400 32.50 -2.16 13.49
CA ASP A 400 32.09 -2.90 14.69
C ASP A 400 31.78 -4.36 14.34
N ASP A 401 31.04 -4.59 13.25
CA ASP A 401 30.67 -5.94 12.82
C ASP A 401 30.67 -6.08 11.29
N ASP A 402 31.19 -7.22 10.80
CA ASP A 402 31.29 -7.60 9.38
C ASP A 402 30.16 -8.58 8.99
N THR A 403 28.91 -8.20 9.27
CA THR A 403 27.74 -9.09 9.23
C THR A 403 27.62 -9.89 7.93
N VAL A 404 27.88 -9.25 6.79
CA VAL A 404 27.92 -9.88 5.47
C VAL A 404 29.20 -9.44 4.78
N ASN A 405 30.12 -10.36 4.55
CA ASN A 405 31.34 -10.10 3.80
C ASN A 405 31.59 -11.28 2.86
N GLU A 406 30.95 -11.25 1.70
CA GLU A 406 30.92 -12.41 0.81
C GLU A 406 32.25 -12.65 0.12
N SER A 407 32.69 -13.91 0.14
CA SER A 407 33.83 -14.41 -0.64
C SER A 407 33.40 -15.10 -1.94
N THR A 408 32.09 -15.30 -2.14
CA THR A 408 31.52 -15.85 -3.36
C THR A 408 30.69 -14.77 -4.04
N PRO A 409 30.92 -14.49 -5.34
CA PRO A 409 30.24 -13.40 -6.01
C PRO A 409 28.80 -13.76 -6.35
N ARG A 410 27.90 -12.79 -6.18
CA ARG A 410 26.52 -12.84 -6.65
C ARG A 410 26.43 -12.42 -8.10
N ILE A 411 25.49 -13.02 -8.82
CA ILE A 411 25.08 -12.60 -10.16
C ILE A 411 23.72 -11.93 -10.03
N ILE A 412 23.62 -10.66 -10.47
CA ILE A 412 22.35 -9.97 -10.62
C ILE A 412 22.04 -9.92 -12.12
N SER A 413 21.01 -10.63 -12.54
CA SER A 413 20.69 -10.86 -13.94
C SER A 413 20.34 -9.57 -14.67
N ALA A 414 20.47 -9.56 -16.00
CA ALA A 414 20.07 -8.45 -16.85
C ALA A 414 18.60 -8.02 -16.64
N SER A 415 18.29 -6.76 -16.92
CA SER A 415 16.92 -6.25 -16.89
C SER A 415 16.02 -7.04 -17.85
N GLY A 416 14.79 -7.33 -17.43
CA GLY A 416 13.83 -8.13 -18.20
C GLY A 416 13.87 -9.65 -17.93
N SER A 417 14.84 -10.15 -17.17
CA SER A 417 14.94 -11.57 -16.77
C SER A 417 14.04 -11.98 -15.59
N GLY A 418 13.12 -11.12 -15.16
CA GLY A 418 12.24 -11.38 -14.00
C GLY A 418 12.94 -11.12 -12.65
N SER A 419 12.67 -11.98 -11.66
CA SER A 419 13.09 -11.80 -10.26
C SER A 419 14.61 -11.78 -10.04
N GLY A 420 15.40 -12.33 -10.98
CA GLY A 420 16.87 -12.37 -10.88
C GLY A 420 17.59 -11.03 -11.11
N SER A 421 16.88 -10.01 -11.61
CA SER A 421 17.43 -8.68 -11.90
C SER A 421 17.56 -7.75 -10.68
N GLN A 422 17.17 -8.22 -9.49
CA GLN A 422 17.22 -7.46 -8.25
C GLN A 422 17.56 -8.35 -7.05
N LEU A 423 18.19 -7.76 -6.03
CA LEU A 423 18.51 -8.38 -4.76
C LEU A 423 18.11 -7.45 -3.62
N GLY A 424 17.11 -7.83 -2.83
CA GLY A 424 16.72 -7.12 -1.61
C GLY A 424 17.75 -7.35 -0.50
N LEU A 425 18.33 -6.28 0.05
CA LEU A 425 19.39 -6.39 1.07
C LEU A 425 18.83 -6.87 2.41
N ASP A 426 17.58 -6.55 2.71
CA ASP A 426 16.85 -7.03 3.88
C ASP A 426 16.73 -8.57 3.91
N THR A 427 16.58 -9.20 2.74
CA THR A 427 16.49 -10.67 2.63
C THR A 427 17.79 -11.39 2.99
N ILE A 428 18.91 -10.65 3.02
CA ILE A 428 20.22 -11.17 3.40
C ILE A 428 20.56 -10.78 4.82
N PHE A 429 20.32 -9.53 5.21
CA PHE A 429 20.79 -8.96 6.47
C PHE A 429 19.87 -9.25 7.67
N ASN A 430 18.55 -9.26 7.48
CA ASN A 430 17.62 -9.33 8.60
C ASN A 430 17.77 -10.65 9.37
N GLY A 431 17.87 -10.53 10.70
CA GLY A 431 18.02 -11.67 11.61
C GLY A 431 19.46 -12.15 11.83
N LEU A 432 20.44 -11.61 11.10
CA LEU A 432 21.85 -11.97 11.28
C LEU A 432 22.53 -11.27 12.46
N LEU A 433 22.02 -10.12 12.89
CA LEU A 433 22.66 -9.31 13.92
C LEU A 433 21.62 -8.67 14.85
N ARG A 434 21.95 -8.60 16.14
CA ARG A 434 21.16 -7.92 17.17
C ARG A 434 21.97 -6.76 17.75
N ALA A 435 21.28 -5.75 18.29
CA ALA A 435 21.95 -4.62 18.94
C ALA A 435 22.83 -5.05 20.13
N SER A 436 22.51 -6.18 20.78
CA SER A 436 23.32 -6.78 21.84
C SER A 436 24.71 -7.21 21.39
N ASP A 437 24.89 -7.50 20.09
CA ASP A 437 26.11 -8.07 19.54
C ASP A 437 27.16 -6.97 19.28
N LEU A 438 26.74 -5.70 19.27
CA LEU A 438 27.57 -4.52 19.01
C LEU A 438 28.49 -4.20 20.20
N THR A 439 29.79 -4.03 19.95
CA THR A 439 30.82 -4.02 21.00
C THR A 439 31.20 -2.63 21.50
N HIS A 440 30.87 -1.58 20.75
CA HIS A 440 31.26 -0.21 21.07
C HIS A 440 30.32 0.52 22.07
N GLY A 441 29.39 -0.22 22.70
CA GLY A 441 28.48 0.31 23.71
C GLY A 441 27.44 1.30 23.17
N THR A 442 26.97 2.20 24.02
CA THR A 442 26.03 3.27 23.66
C THR A 442 26.65 4.26 22.69
N GLY A 443 25.94 4.64 21.63
CA GLY A 443 26.41 5.65 20.68
C GLY A 443 25.76 5.56 19.30
N THR A 444 26.37 6.23 18.32
CA THR A 444 25.86 6.29 16.95
C THR A 444 26.51 5.22 16.09
N TYR A 445 25.67 4.44 15.42
CA TYR A 445 26.03 3.36 14.51
C TYR A 445 25.47 3.61 13.12
N ARG A 446 25.97 2.88 12.14
CA ARG A 446 25.34 2.74 10.83
C ARG A 446 25.43 1.32 10.31
N VAL A 447 24.39 0.90 9.60
CA VAL A 447 24.46 -0.20 8.65
C VAL A 447 25.02 0.37 7.35
N TYR A 448 26.15 -0.14 6.88
CA TYR A 448 26.78 0.25 5.62
C TYR A 448 26.73 -0.94 4.65
N ALA A 449 26.26 -0.72 3.43
CA ALA A 449 26.22 -1.76 2.40
C ALA A 449 26.95 -1.31 1.14
N ALA A 450 27.68 -2.21 0.50
CA ALA A 450 28.37 -1.98 -0.76
C ALA A 450 28.41 -3.24 -1.63
N PHE A 451 28.38 -3.07 -2.95
CA PHE A 451 28.59 -4.14 -3.92
C PHE A 451 29.94 -3.95 -4.61
N ARG A 452 30.83 -4.94 -4.49
CA ARG A 452 32.27 -4.80 -4.79
C ARG A 452 32.75 -5.75 -5.88
N ASP A 453 33.90 -5.44 -6.48
CA ASP A 453 34.68 -6.38 -7.30
C ASP A 453 35.53 -7.34 -6.43
N SER A 454 36.32 -8.21 -7.06
CA SER A 454 37.19 -9.18 -6.38
C SER A 454 38.33 -8.54 -5.61
N GLU A 455 38.70 -7.32 -5.97
CA GLU A 455 39.77 -6.54 -5.36
C GLU A 455 39.24 -5.68 -4.18
N GLY A 456 37.92 -5.67 -3.97
CA GLY A 456 37.26 -4.94 -2.90
C GLY A 456 36.86 -3.50 -3.27
N ASN A 457 37.05 -3.07 -4.52
CA ASN A 457 36.58 -1.77 -4.97
C ASN A 457 35.07 -1.77 -5.15
N ILE A 458 34.42 -0.66 -4.82
CA ILE A 458 32.96 -0.53 -4.96
C ILE A 458 32.64 -0.39 -6.45
N LEU A 459 31.74 -1.25 -6.95
CA LEU A 459 31.25 -1.19 -8.32
C LEU A 459 30.50 0.13 -8.55
N LYS A 460 30.55 0.62 -9.79
CA LYS A 460 29.96 1.90 -10.18
C LYS A 460 28.89 1.72 -11.25
N THR A 461 27.88 2.58 -11.23
CA THR A 461 26.91 2.73 -12.31
C THR A 461 27.59 3.30 -13.55
N ASN A 462 26.88 3.29 -14.69
CA ASN A 462 27.31 3.98 -15.91
C ASN A 462 27.49 5.50 -15.74
N SER A 463 26.82 6.10 -14.76
CA SER A 463 27.00 7.51 -14.37
C SER A 463 28.18 7.75 -13.41
N GLY A 464 28.91 6.70 -13.04
CA GLY A 464 30.04 6.77 -12.11
C GLY A 464 29.65 6.75 -10.63
N ALA A 465 28.37 6.62 -10.29
CA ALA A 465 27.91 6.54 -8.91
C ALA A 465 28.27 5.18 -8.30
N GLU A 466 28.80 5.17 -7.08
CA GLU A 466 29.16 3.94 -6.37
C GLU A 466 27.93 3.19 -5.88
N LEU A 467 27.93 1.87 -6.02
CA LEU A 467 26.90 0.96 -5.51
C LEU A 467 27.08 0.73 -4.01
N LYS A 468 26.83 1.79 -3.23
CA LYS A 468 26.86 1.78 -1.77
C LYS A 468 25.66 2.54 -1.18
N THR A 469 25.27 2.18 0.02
CA THR A 469 24.23 2.87 0.79
C THR A 469 24.51 2.70 2.29
N TRP A 470 23.89 3.51 3.13
CA TRP A 470 23.97 3.35 4.58
C TRP A 470 22.73 3.87 5.30
N TRP A 471 22.50 3.37 6.51
CA TRP A 471 21.46 3.83 7.42
C TRP A 471 22.03 4.01 8.83
N GLN A 472 21.82 5.17 9.45
CA GLN A 472 22.32 5.47 10.80
C GLN A 472 21.29 5.14 11.88
N PHE A 473 21.74 4.73 13.05
CA PHE A 473 20.90 4.49 14.22
C PHE A 473 21.68 4.74 15.51
N SER A 474 20.97 4.97 16.62
CA SER A 474 21.58 5.09 17.94
C SER A 474 21.31 3.84 18.77
N LYS A 475 22.36 3.30 19.39
CA LYS A 475 22.24 2.28 20.45
C LYS A 475 22.27 3.00 21.79
N THR A 476 21.22 2.83 22.60
CA THR A 476 21.11 3.36 23.97
C THR A 476 21.55 2.36 25.00
#